data_AF-A0A8B9A656-F1
#
_entry.id   AF-A0A8B9A656-F1
#
_cell.length_a   1.000
_cell.length_b   1.000
_cell.length_c   1.000
_cell.angle_alpha   90.00
_cell.angle_beta   90.00
_cell.angle_gamma   90.00
#
_symmetry.space_group_name_H-M   'P 1'
#
loop_
_entity.id
_entity.type
_entity.pdbx_description
1 polymer ?
#
loop_
_entity_poly.entity_id
_entity_poly.type
_entity_poly.pdbx_seq_one_letter_code
_entity_poly.pdbx_strand_id
1 'polypeptide(L)'
;MHIIQDYRERARRHQRGHEEVEARRLVSEAERQELQTRMGAAEGEIRALTAELEEEKGAHTLVRSEVRAVEARLAEAESTLAIRKQEVGEAHLKAQELEARLLDAQSLLVAREREIKNLERKATYHEAREKEAREQAQDAVKLFRESEEFRDLLEEEGVNGLIQGFKDFRNQLRRLLPSFDLNLLQPGAGVEESEAEAEAPAVDEAAQEGPAEAPEAAPEVAEAAPEAPEAAPEVAEAAPEVAEAAPEVAEATEVETLVAEEPAVPEVAEDNRAEP
;
A
#
# COMPACT_ATOMS: atom_id res chain seq x y z
N MET A 1 -112.71 76.53 -2.08
CA MET A 1 -112.34 75.11 -1.87
C MET A 1 -110.95 74.74 -2.39
N HIS A 2 -110.35 75.47 -3.34
CA HIS A 2 -109.02 75.15 -3.92
C HIS A 2 -107.84 75.22 -2.92
N ILE A 3 -107.84 76.17 -1.97
CA ILE A 3 -106.75 76.32 -1.00
C ILE A 3 -106.53 75.04 -0.17
N ILE A 4 -107.60 74.35 0.23
CA ILE A 4 -107.51 73.12 1.04
C ILE A 4 -106.90 71.96 0.22
N GLN A 5 -107.17 71.90 -1.08
CA GLN A 5 -106.58 70.89 -1.97
C GLN A 5 -105.08 71.16 -2.17
N ASP A 6 -104.68 72.42 -2.35
CA ASP A 6 -103.26 72.81 -2.49
C ASP A 6 -102.44 72.47 -1.23
N TYR A 7 -102.98 72.73 -0.04
CA TYR A 7 -102.33 72.35 1.21
C TYR A 7 -102.17 70.83 1.36
N ARG A 8 -103.19 70.05 0.97
CA ARG A 8 -103.11 68.57 0.99
C ARG A 8 -102.10 68.06 -0.02
N GLU A 9 -102.03 68.63 -1.21
CA GLU A 9 -101.02 68.26 -2.19
C GLU A 9 -99.60 68.61 -1.72
N ARG A 10 -99.41 69.79 -1.13
CA ARG A 10 -98.12 70.20 -0.57
C ARG A 10 -97.70 69.29 0.57
N ALA A 11 -98.61 68.92 1.48
CA ALA A 11 -98.34 67.96 2.55
C ALA A 11 -97.94 66.58 1.99
N ARG A 12 -98.62 66.06 0.96
CA ARG A 12 -98.26 64.81 0.29
C ARG A 12 -96.91 64.88 -0.43
N ARG A 13 -96.53 66.04 -0.99
CA ARG A 13 -95.20 66.24 -1.60
C ARG A 13 -94.11 66.24 -0.52
N HIS A 14 -94.33 66.92 0.60
CA HIS A 14 -93.39 66.87 1.73
C HIS A 14 -93.27 65.47 2.32
N GLN A 15 -94.38 64.75 2.48
CA GLN A 15 -94.37 63.37 2.96
C GLN A 15 -93.61 62.45 1.99
N ARG A 16 -93.90 62.51 0.67
CA ARG A 16 -93.14 61.73 -0.33
C ARG A 16 -91.67 62.09 -0.35
N GLY A 17 -91.32 63.36 -0.24
CA GLY A 17 -89.92 63.79 -0.14
C GLY A 17 -89.23 63.23 1.10
N HIS A 18 -89.92 63.16 2.24
CA HIS A 18 -89.41 62.53 3.45
C HIS A 18 -89.19 61.02 3.25
N GLU A 19 -90.21 60.32 2.73
CA GLU A 19 -90.15 58.88 2.43
C GLU A 19 -89.02 58.56 1.43
N GLU A 20 -88.82 59.39 0.41
CA GLU A 20 -87.71 59.25 -0.55
C GLU A 20 -86.34 59.45 0.11
N VAL A 21 -86.19 60.43 1.01
CA VAL A 21 -84.94 60.66 1.74
C VAL A 21 -84.66 59.51 2.71
N GLU A 22 -85.68 59.00 3.40
CA GLU A 22 -85.56 57.83 4.26
C GLU A 22 -85.20 56.57 3.46
N ALA A 23 -85.84 56.34 2.32
CA ALA A 23 -85.51 55.22 1.43
C ALA A 23 -84.05 55.30 0.95
N ARG A 24 -83.59 56.49 0.52
CA ARG A 24 -82.18 56.70 0.15
C ARG A 24 -81.22 56.46 1.31
N ARG A 25 -81.59 56.93 2.51
CA ARG A 25 -80.79 56.69 3.72
C ARG A 25 -80.66 55.19 4.02
N LEU A 26 -81.75 54.43 3.95
CA LEU A 26 -81.74 52.98 4.17
C LEU A 26 -80.90 52.25 3.11
N VAL A 27 -80.99 52.63 1.83
CA VAL A 27 -80.15 52.09 0.77
C VAL A 27 -78.67 52.37 1.04
N SER A 28 -78.31 53.62 1.37
CA SER A 28 -76.92 53.98 1.70
C SER A 28 -76.42 53.29 2.98
N GLU A 29 -77.29 53.04 3.97
CA GLU A 29 -76.93 52.25 5.17
C GLU A 29 -76.69 50.78 4.80
N ALA A 30 -77.51 50.18 3.93
CA ALA A 30 -77.32 48.82 3.43
C ALA A 30 -76.03 48.68 2.61
N GLU A 31 -75.74 49.62 1.71
CA GLU A 31 -74.48 49.66 0.95
C GLU A 31 -73.26 49.78 1.87
N ARG A 32 -73.35 50.59 2.94
CA ARG A 32 -72.28 50.68 3.95
C ARG A 32 -72.07 49.37 4.68
N GLN A 33 -73.14 48.69 5.08
CA GLN A 33 -73.06 47.38 5.72
C GLN A 33 -72.43 46.35 4.77
N GLU A 34 -72.83 46.34 3.50
CA GLU A 34 -72.24 45.46 2.49
C GLU A 34 -70.73 45.74 2.32
N LEU A 35 -70.33 47.00 2.16
CA LEU A 35 -68.92 47.38 2.08
C LEU A 35 -68.15 46.97 3.34
N GLN A 36 -68.74 47.13 4.52
CA GLN A 36 -68.11 46.71 5.77
C GLN A 36 -67.91 45.18 5.84
N THR A 37 -68.88 44.38 5.37
CA THR A 37 -68.73 42.93 5.29
C THR A 37 -67.66 42.51 4.29
N ARG A 38 -67.60 43.15 3.11
CA ARG A 38 -66.57 42.92 2.10
C ARG A 38 -65.18 43.30 2.59
N MET A 39 -65.05 44.43 3.30
CA MET A 39 -63.79 44.82 3.95
C MET A 39 -63.37 43.77 4.98
N GLY A 40 -64.28 43.30 5.84
CA GLY A 40 -63.98 42.25 6.82
C GLY A 40 -63.52 40.94 6.17
N ALA A 41 -64.15 40.55 5.05
CA ALA A 41 -63.73 39.38 4.28
C ALA A 41 -62.34 39.56 3.65
N ALA A 42 -62.09 40.70 3.00
CA ALA A 42 -60.79 41.02 2.41
C ALA A 42 -59.67 41.12 3.46
N GLU A 43 -59.93 41.67 4.64
CA GLU A 43 -58.98 41.66 5.75
C GLU A 43 -58.67 40.24 6.23
N GLY A 44 -59.67 39.36 6.25
CA GLY A 44 -59.48 37.94 6.55
C GLY A 44 -58.59 37.24 5.53
N GLU A 45 -58.84 37.47 4.24
CA GLU A 45 -58.02 36.95 3.14
C GLU A 45 -56.57 37.44 3.22
N ILE A 46 -56.36 38.74 3.47
CA ILE A 46 -55.01 39.31 3.63
C ILE A 46 -54.27 38.64 4.80
N ARG A 47 -54.95 38.41 5.93
CA ARG A 47 -54.35 37.71 7.08
C ARG A 47 -54.00 36.26 6.73
N ALA A 48 -54.87 35.55 6.02
CA ALA A 48 -54.61 34.17 5.60
C ALA A 48 -53.40 34.09 4.66
N LEU A 49 -53.35 34.92 3.61
CA LEU A 49 -52.21 34.99 2.68
C LEU A 49 -50.92 35.41 3.37
N THR A 50 -50.99 36.27 4.38
CA THR A 50 -49.81 36.66 5.17
C THR A 50 -49.26 35.47 5.96
N ALA A 51 -50.14 34.66 6.57
CA ALA A 51 -49.74 33.46 7.29
C ALA A 51 -49.13 32.40 6.34
N GLU A 52 -49.74 32.17 5.18
CA GLU A 52 -49.20 31.26 4.15
C GLU A 52 -47.81 31.72 3.68
N LEU A 53 -47.63 33.02 3.44
CA LEU A 53 -46.32 33.58 3.04
C LEU A 53 -45.25 33.42 4.14
N GLU A 54 -45.63 33.52 5.42
CA GLU A 54 -44.72 33.29 6.53
C GLU A 54 -44.33 31.81 6.66
N GLU A 55 -45.27 30.89 6.45
CA GLU A 55 -45.01 29.44 6.40
C GLU A 55 -44.07 29.09 5.24
N GLU A 56 -44.32 29.61 4.04
CA GLU A 56 -43.45 29.39 2.87
C GLU A 56 -42.04 29.93 3.10
N LYS A 57 -41.90 31.12 3.72
CA LYS A 57 -40.60 31.65 4.12
C LYS A 57 -39.87 30.72 5.09
N GLY A 58 -40.60 30.11 6.03
CA GLY A 58 -40.07 29.12 6.96
C GLY A 58 -39.61 27.84 6.26
N ALA A 59 -40.42 27.30 5.33
CA ALA A 59 -40.04 26.13 4.54
C ALA A 59 -38.80 26.41 3.68
N HIS A 60 -38.73 27.57 3.05
CA HIS A 60 -37.60 27.97 2.23
C HIS A 60 -36.31 28.21 3.05
N THR A 61 -36.39 28.72 4.28
CA THR A 61 -35.21 28.81 5.16
C THR A 61 -34.70 27.44 5.57
N LEU A 62 -35.59 26.48 5.82
CA LEU A 62 -35.25 25.09 6.09
C LEU A 62 -34.55 24.45 4.88
N VAL A 63 -35.13 24.52 3.69
CA VAL A 63 -34.51 24.00 2.45
C VAL A 63 -33.13 24.61 2.21
N ARG A 64 -32.96 25.92 2.40
CA ARG A 64 -31.64 26.57 2.28
C ARG A 64 -30.63 26.03 3.31
N SER A 65 -31.07 25.70 4.51
CA SER A 65 -30.19 25.11 5.53
C SER A 65 -29.78 23.69 5.17
N GLU A 66 -30.69 22.89 4.61
CA GLU A 66 -30.41 21.54 4.12
C GLU A 66 -29.44 21.54 2.94
N VAL A 67 -29.63 22.45 1.97
CA VAL A 67 -28.70 22.63 0.84
C VAL A 67 -27.28 22.93 1.35
N ARG A 68 -27.13 23.87 2.29
CA ARG A 68 -25.81 24.18 2.88
C ARG A 68 -25.20 22.99 3.62
N ALA A 69 -26.02 22.19 4.30
CA ALA A 69 -25.56 20.99 4.99
C ALA A 69 -25.07 19.92 4.00
N VAL A 70 -25.77 19.75 2.87
CA VAL A 70 -25.35 18.84 1.79
C VAL A 70 -24.08 19.34 1.11
N GLU A 71 -23.97 20.64 0.82
CA GLU A 71 -22.75 21.25 0.27
C GLU A 71 -21.54 21.05 1.19
N ALA A 72 -21.71 21.19 2.50
CA ALA A 72 -20.64 20.93 3.47
C ALA A 72 -20.20 19.45 3.45
N ARG A 73 -21.16 18.51 3.40
CA ARG A 73 -20.85 17.07 3.29
C ARG A 73 -20.16 16.74 1.96
N LEU A 74 -20.54 17.39 0.86
CA LEU A 74 -19.90 17.23 -0.44
C LEU A 74 -18.44 17.70 -0.38
N ALA A 75 -18.18 18.87 0.20
CA ALA A 75 -16.82 19.39 0.35
C ALA A 75 -15.94 18.47 1.22
N GLU A 76 -16.48 17.89 2.28
CA GLU A 76 -15.79 16.89 3.10
C GLU A 76 -15.49 15.61 2.32
N ALA A 77 -16.46 15.10 1.55
CA ALA A 77 -16.27 13.94 0.68
C ALA A 77 -15.21 14.19 -0.41
N GLU A 78 -15.18 15.38 -1.00
CA GLU A 78 -14.15 15.77 -1.97
C GLU A 78 -12.75 15.83 -1.35
N SER A 79 -12.63 16.39 -0.13
CA SER A 79 -11.37 16.43 0.61
C SER A 79 -10.86 15.02 0.95
N THR A 80 -11.73 14.14 1.44
CA THR A 80 -11.35 12.75 1.75
C THR A 80 -10.93 11.98 0.49
N LEU A 81 -11.61 12.19 -0.63
CA LEU A 81 -11.25 11.61 -1.92
C LEU A 81 -9.91 12.13 -2.45
N ALA A 82 -9.58 13.41 -2.23
CA ALA A 82 -8.28 13.97 -2.57
C ALA A 82 -7.14 13.30 -1.77
N ILE A 83 -7.32 13.10 -0.46
CA ILE A 83 -6.35 12.39 0.39
C ILE A 83 -6.15 10.96 -0.10
N ARG A 84 -7.24 10.22 -0.37
CA ARG A 84 -7.15 8.85 -0.89
C ARG A 84 -6.43 8.77 -2.22
N LYS A 85 -6.66 9.73 -3.14
CA LYS A 85 -5.93 9.80 -4.41
C LYS A 85 -4.42 10.00 -4.19
N GLN A 86 -4.05 10.84 -3.23
CA GLN A 86 -2.63 11.02 -2.88
C GLN A 86 -2.02 9.73 -2.31
N GLU A 87 -2.69 9.07 -1.36
CA GLU A 87 -2.23 7.80 -0.76
C GLU A 87 -2.01 6.71 -1.83
N VAL A 88 -2.94 6.59 -2.79
CA VAL A 88 -2.82 5.66 -3.92
C VAL A 88 -1.63 6.02 -4.81
N GLY A 89 -1.39 7.32 -5.07
CA GLY A 89 -0.22 7.79 -5.81
C GLY A 89 1.10 7.41 -5.12
N GLU A 90 1.20 7.62 -3.81
CA GLU A 90 2.37 7.24 -3.02
C GLU A 90 2.59 5.72 -2.98
N ALA A 91 1.52 4.94 -2.84
CA ALA A 91 1.58 3.48 -2.89
C ALA A 91 2.06 2.98 -4.26
N HIS A 92 1.62 3.62 -5.35
CA HIS A 92 2.06 3.27 -6.70
C HIS A 92 3.55 3.55 -6.91
N LEU A 93 4.06 4.68 -6.42
CA LEU A 93 5.50 4.99 -6.47
C LEU A 93 6.33 3.96 -5.69
N LYS A 94 5.89 3.57 -4.49
CA LYS A 94 6.55 2.52 -3.71
C LYS A 94 6.54 1.16 -4.42
N ALA A 95 5.43 0.82 -5.08
CA ALA A 95 5.34 -0.41 -5.87
C ALA A 95 6.34 -0.42 -7.03
N GLN A 96 6.47 0.69 -7.76
CA GLN A 96 7.47 0.84 -8.82
C GLN A 96 8.91 0.74 -8.30
N GLU A 97 9.20 1.32 -7.12
CA GLU A 97 10.52 1.20 -6.50
C GLU A 97 10.85 -0.25 -6.13
N LEU A 98 9.89 -0.99 -5.55
CA LEU A 98 10.06 -2.40 -5.24
C LEU A 98 10.25 -3.25 -6.50
N GLU A 99 9.53 -2.94 -7.59
CA GLU A 99 9.70 -3.60 -8.87
C GLU A 99 11.12 -3.39 -9.43
N ALA A 100 11.65 -2.15 -9.37
CA ALA A 100 13.02 -1.86 -9.76
C ALA A 100 14.04 -2.65 -8.91
N ARG A 101 13.86 -2.69 -7.59
CA ARG A 101 14.72 -3.48 -6.68
C ARG A 101 14.67 -4.98 -6.99
N LEU A 102 13.51 -5.51 -7.37
CA LEU A 102 13.38 -6.91 -7.77
C LEU A 102 14.13 -7.20 -9.07
N LEU A 103 14.07 -6.31 -10.05
CA LEU A 103 14.84 -6.44 -11.30
C LEU A 103 16.36 -6.40 -11.04
N ASP A 104 16.81 -5.50 -10.15
CA ASP A 104 18.22 -5.44 -9.74
C ASP A 104 18.67 -6.73 -9.04
N ALA A 105 17.85 -7.24 -8.10
CA ALA A 105 18.12 -8.50 -7.42
C ALA A 105 18.17 -9.69 -8.38
N GLN A 106 17.27 -9.75 -9.37
CA GLN A 106 17.29 -10.77 -10.43
C GLN A 106 18.58 -10.68 -11.26
N SER A 107 19.01 -9.47 -11.64
CA SER A 107 20.27 -9.26 -12.36
C SER A 107 21.48 -9.78 -11.56
N LEU A 108 21.51 -9.51 -10.25
CA LEU A 108 22.56 -9.99 -9.35
C LEU A 108 22.57 -11.53 -9.24
N LEU A 109 21.40 -12.17 -9.16
CA LEU A 109 21.31 -13.63 -9.15
C LEU A 109 21.84 -14.24 -10.45
N VAL A 110 21.48 -13.69 -11.61
CA VAL A 110 22.01 -14.13 -12.91
C VAL A 110 23.54 -13.98 -12.97
N ALA A 111 24.09 -12.89 -12.43
CA ALA A 111 25.54 -12.70 -12.34
C ALA A 111 26.20 -13.77 -11.45
N ARG A 112 25.64 -14.03 -10.27
CA ARG A 112 26.11 -15.09 -9.36
C ARG A 112 26.03 -16.48 -9.97
N GLU A 113 24.96 -16.81 -10.68
CA GLU A 113 24.85 -18.08 -11.40
C GLU A 113 25.97 -18.26 -12.45
N ARG A 114 26.34 -17.18 -13.15
CA ARG A 114 27.46 -17.22 -14.11
C ARG A 114 28.79 -17.42 -13.41
N GLU A 115 29.01 -16.79 -12.26
CA GLU A 115 30.21 -16.98 -11.45
C GLU A 115 30.34 -18.43 -10.97
N ILE A 116 29.26 -19.01 -10.44
CA ILE A 116 29.22 -20.40 -9.99
C ILE A 116 29.58 -21.34 -11.15
N LYS A 117 28.95 -21.17 -12.32
CA LYS A 117 29.27 -21.96 -13.53
C LYS A 117 30.73 -21.82 -13.97
N ASN A 118 31.35 -20.66 -13.78
CA ASN A 118 32.77 -20.46 -14.07
C ASN A 118 33.65 -21.22 -13.08
N LEU A 119 33.33 -21.14 -11.77
CA LEU A 119 34.03 -21.88 -10.73
C LEU A 119 33.91 -23.40 -10.92
N GLU A 120 32.73 -23.90 -11.29
CA GLU A 120 32.53 -25.32 -11.63
C GLU A 120 33.44 -25.75 -12.77
N ARG A 121 33.51 -24.98 -13.87
CA ARG A 121 34.43 -25.26 -14.98
C ARG A 121 35.89 -25.28 -14.52
N LYS A 122 36.31 -24.33 -13.69
CA LYS A 122 37.68 -24.31 -13.13
C LYS A 122 37.94 -25.52 -12.26
N ALA A 123 36.99 -25.92 -11.42
CA ALA A 123 37.10 -27.11 -10.59
C ALA A 123 37.28 -28.38 -11.44
N THR A 124 36.45 -28.56 -12.47
CA THR A 124 36.58 -29.71 -13.40
C THR A 124 37.92 -29.72 -14.13
N TYR A 125 38.44 -28.55 -14.50
CA TYR A 125 39.77 -28.43 -15.11
C TYR A 125 40.90 -28.84 -14.15
N HIS A 126 40.84 -28.38 -12.90
CA HIS A 126 41.83 -28.77 -11.89
C HIS A 126 41.77 -30.25 -11.55
N GLU A 127 40.57 -30.83 -11.46
CA GLU A 127 40.38 -32.27 -11.25
C GLU A 127 40.99 -33.09 -12.38
N ALA A 128 40.77 -32.68 -13.64
CA ALA A 128 41.37 -33.34 -14.80
C ALA A 128 42.91 -33.29 -14.77
N ARG A 129 43.48 -32.12 -14.44
CA ARG A 129 44.93 -31.94 -14.31
C ARG A 129 45.53 -32.76 -13.17
N GLU A 130 44.82 -32.87 -12.04
CA GLU A 130 45.23 -33.69 -10.92
C GLU A 130 45.22 -35.19 -11.28
N LYS A 131 44.20 -35.65 -12.01
CA LYS A 131 44.14 -37.01 -12.56
C LYS A 131 45.33 -37.30 -13.48
N GLU A 132 45.62 -36.41 -14.43
CA GLU A 132 46.79 -36.54 -15.32
C GLU A 132 48.11 -36.58 -14.55
N ALA A 133 48.29 -35.70 -13.56
CA ALA A 133 49.49 -35.69 -12.72
C ALA A 133 49.63 -36.99 -11.90
N ARG A 134 48.52 -37.54 -11.39
CA ARG A 134 48.51 -38.84 -10.70
C ARG A 134 48.89 -39.99 -11.63
N GLU A 135 48.35 -40.02 -12.85
CA GLU A 135 48.70 -41.02 -13.88
C GLU A 135 50.19 -40.94 -14.24
N GLN A 136 50.71 -39.73 -14.51
CA GLN A 136 52.14 -39.52 -14.78
C GLN A 136 53.03 -39.98 -13.63
N ALA A 137 52.62 -39.71 -12.38
CA ALA A 137 53.36 -40.18 -11.20
C ALA A 137 53.35 -41.71 -11.09
N GLN A 138 52.20 -42.35 -11.36
CA GLN A 138 52.09 -43.81 -11.36
C GLN A 138 52.95 -44.45 -12.47
N ASP A 139 52.94 -43.87 -13.67
CA ASP A 139 53.78 -44.31 -14.79
C ASP A 139 55.27 -44.17 -14.46
N ALA A 140 55.68 -43.05 -13.86
CA ALA A 140 57.05 -42.86 -13.39
C ALA A 140 57.44 -43.94 -12.36
N VAL A 141 56.59 -44.20 -11.36
CA VAL A 141 56.83 -45.26 -10.36
C VAL A 141 56.94 -46.64 -11.03
N LYS A 142 56.12 -46.91 -12.06
CA LYS A 142 56.18 -48.16 -12.81
C LYS A 142 57.49 -48.30 -13.59
N LEU A 143 57.93 -47.26 -14.30
CA LEU A 143 59.22 -47.22 -14.99
C LEU A 143 60.40 -47.47 -14.03
N PHE A 144 60.36 -46.89 -12.83
CA PHE A 144 61.38 -47.15 -11.80
C PHE A 144 61.38 -48.61 -11.31
N ARG A 145 60.21 -49.23 -11.15
CA ARG A 145 60.13 -50.65 -10.77
C ARG A 145 60.63 -51.58 -11.87
N GLU A 146 60.33 -51.25 -13.12
CA GLU A 146 60.70 -52.06 -14.29
C GLU A 146 62.18 -51.90 -14.68
N SER A 147 62.82 -50.78 -14.33
CA SER A 147 64.25 -50.57 -14.56
C SER A 147 65.11 -51.53 -13.72
N GLU A 148 65.80 -52.45 -14.39
CA GLU A 148 66.81 -53.33 -13.78
C GLU A 148 68.00 -52.53 -13.25
N GLU A 149 68.44 -51.49 -13.97
CA GLU A 149 69.54 -50.62 -13.56
C GLU A 149 69.28 -49.95 -12.19
N PHE A 150 68.05 -49.51 -11.94
CA PHE A 150 67.68 -48.94 -10.64
C PHE A 150 67.60 -49.98 -9.54
N ARG A 151 67.24 -51.22 -9.88
CA ARG A 151 67.17 -52.34 -8.94
C ARG A 151 68.57 -52.73 -8.49
N ASP A 152 69.49 -52.87 -9.44
CA ASP A 152 70.90 -53.17 -9.17
C ASP A 152 71.56 -52.03 -8.38
N LEU A 153 71.27 -50.77 -8.71
CA LEU A 153 71.78 -49.61 -7.98
C LEU A 153 71.23 -49.56 -6.53
N LEU A 154 69.96 -49.89 -6.32
CA LEU A 154 69.36 -49.98 -4.99
C LEU A 154 69.91 -51.18 -4.19
N GLU A 155 70.26 -52.28 -4.84
CA GLU A 155 70.91 -53.42 -4.22
C GLU A 155 72.38 -53.14 -3.85
N GLU A 156 73.14 -52.45 -4.71
CA GLU A 156 74.55 -52.13 -4.46
C GLU A 156 74.74 -50.94 -3.50
N GLU A 157 74.03 -49.82 -3.72
CA GLU A 157 74.19 -48.58 -2.96
C GLU A 157 73.04 -48.30 -1.98
N GLY A 158 71.83 -48.77 -2.24
CA GLY A 158 70.66 -48.42 -1.43
C GLY A 158 70.75 -48.93 0.01
N VAL A 159 71.08 -50.20 0.21
CA VAL A 159 71.18 -50.77 1.56
C VAL A 159 72.46 -50.29 2.26
N ASN A 160 73.60 -50.29 1.56
CA ASN A 160 74.87 -49.90 2.16
C ASN A 160 74.97 -48.38 2.41
N GLY A 161 74.52 -47.57 1.45
CA GLY A 161 74.51 -46.11 1.53
C GLY A 161 73.49 -45.58 2.55
N LEU A 162 72.30 -46.19 2.66
CA LEU A 162 71.33 -45.81 3.70
C LEU A 162 71.85 -46.15 5.11
N ILE A 163 72.42 -47.34 5.28
CA ILE A 163 73.05 -47.74 6.55
C ILE A 163 74.22 -46.81 6.89
N GLN A 164 75.02 -46.42 5.89
CA GLN A 164 76.16 -45.53 6.09
C GLN A 164 75.73 -44.09 6.39
N GLY A 165 74.74 -43.54 5.66
CA GLY A 165 74.17 -42.22 5.92
C GLY A 165 73.51 -42.13 7.30
N PHE A 166 72.81 -43.18 7.73
CA PHE A 166 72.25 -43.24 9.08
C PHE A 166 73.34 -43.29 10.16
N LYS A 167 74.46 -43.98 9.89
CA LYS A 167 75.64 -43.96 10.78
C LYS A 167 76.26 -42.57 10.85
N ASP A 168 76.42 -41.88 9.72
CA ASP A 168 77.00 -40.54 9.68
C ASP A 168 76.10 -39.51 10.37
N PHE A 169 74.78 -39.61 10.19
CA PHE A 169 73.80 -38.84 10.94
C PHE A 169 73.89 -39.09 12.45
N ARG A 170 73.93 -40.35 12.89
CA ARG A 170 74.14 -40.70 14.31
C ARG A 170 75.45 -40.12 14.84
N ASN A 171 76.52 -40.14 14.03
CA ASN A 171 77.81 -39.58 14.41
C ASN A 171 77.77 -38.04 14.54
N GLN A 172 77.04 -37.35 13.66
CA GLN A 172 76.82 -35.91 13.76
C GLN A 172 76.00 -35.55 15.01
N LEU A 173 74.91 -36.27 15.29
CA LEU A 173 74.11 -36.09 16.50
C LEU A 173 74.95 -36.29 17.77
N ARG A 174 75.82 -37.31 17.79
CA ARG A 174 76.71 -37.59 18.92
C ARG A 174 77.72 -36.45 19.19
N ARG A 175 78.13 -35.73 18.13
CA ARG A 175 79.00 -34.55 18.26
C ARG A 175 78.25 -33.32 18.77
N LEU A 176 77.02 -33.11 18.29
CA LEU A 176 76.20 -31.96 18.67
C LEU A 176 75.58 -32.11 20.06
N LEU A 177 75.25 -33.34 20.47
CA LEU A 177 74.55 -33.68 21.72
C LEU A 177 75.22 -34.89 22.41
N PRO A 178 76.32 -34.70 23.15
CA PRO A 178 77.10 -35.80 23.72
C PRO A 178 76.36 -36.63 24.79
N SER A 179 75.33 -36.07 25.43
CA SER A 179 74.54 -36.73 26.48
C SER A 179 73.31 -37.48 25.98
N PHE A 180 72.98 -37.40 24.67
CA PHE A 180 71.81 -38.06 24.11
C PHE A 180 72.10 -39.55 23.84
N ASP A 181 71.32 -40.45 24.46
CA ASP A 181 71.50 -41.90 24.28
C ASP A 181 70.88 -42.38 22.98
N LEU A 182 71.72 -42.47 21.94
CA LEU A 182 71.33 -42.89 20.60
C LEU A 182 70.90 -44.37 20.52
N ASN A 183 71.00 -45.16 21.61
CA ASN A 183 70.50 -46.53 21.61
C ASN A 183 68.96 -46.61 21.68
N LEU A 184 68.30 -45.49 22.00
CA LEU A 184 66.84 -45.36 22.00
C LEU A 184 66.25 -45.19 20.59
N LEU A 185 67.06 -44.79 19.61
CA LEU A 185 66.66 -44.68 18.20
C LEU A 185 67.01 -46.00 17.48
N GLN A 186 66.21 -47.04 17.70
CA GLN A 186 66.29 -48.24 16.86
C GLN A 186 65.62 -47.98 15.51
N PRO A 187 66.29 -48.24 14.38
CA PRO A 187 65.66 -48.20 13.07
C PRO A 187 64.45 -49.16 13.06
N GLY A 188 63.23 -48.61 12.97
CA GLY A 188 61.98 -49.38 12.97
C GLY A 188 61.09 -49.26 14.21
N ALA A 189 61.54 -48.61 15.30
CA ALA A 189 60.78 -48.54 16.56
C ALA A 189 59.62 -47.51 16.60
N GLY A 190 59.06 -47.13 15.44
CA GLY A 190 58.02 -46.09 15.35
C GLY A 190 56.83 -46.44 14.46
N VAL A 191 56.77 -47.65 13.90
CA VAL A 191 55.59 -48.15 13.18
C VAL A 191 54.96 -49.23 14.06
N GLU A 192 54.43 -48.83 15.21
CA GLU A 192 53.33 -49.61 15.75
C GLU A 192 52.14 -49.32 14.85
N GLU A 193 51.80 -50.31 14.02
CA GLU A 193 50.55 -50.40 13.29
C GLU A 193 49.42 -50.17 14.30
N SER A 194 48.94 -48.93 14.36
CA SER A 194 47.75 -48.58 15.11
C SER A 194 46.56 -49.08 14.30
N GLU A 195 46.39 -50.40 14.22
CA GLU A 195 45.10 -51.05 13.99
C GLU A 195 44.21 -50.76 15.20
N ALA A 196 43.86 -49.49 15.39
CA ALA A 196 42.74 -49.13 16.23
C ALA A 196 41.49 -49.25 15.34
N GLU A 197 40.82 -50.40 15.46
CA GLU A 197 39.37 -50.50 15.33
C GLU A 197 38.73 -49.32 16.07
N ALA A 198 38.48 -48.22 15.36
CA ALA A 198 37.60 -47.16 15.82
C ALA A 198 36.17 -47.57 15.46
N GLU A 199 35.64 -48.46 16.30
CA GLU A 199 34.23 -48.67 16.55
C GLU A 199 33.52 -47.32 16.64
N ALA A 200 32.49 -47.14 15.81
CA ALA A 200 31.66 -45.94 15.81
C ALA A 200 30.92 -45.79 17.15
N PRO A 201 30.95 -44.62 17.81
CA PRO A 201 29.91 -44.25 18.73
C PRO A 201 28.92 -43.33 18.00
N ALA A 202 27.72 -43.86 17.77
CA ALA A 202 26.52 -43.05 17.67
C ALA A 202 26.38 -42.29 18.99
N VAL A 203 26.44 -40.95 18.96
CA VAL A 203 25.94 -40.13 20.05
C VAL A 203 25.11 -39.00 19.45
N ASP A 204 23.82 -39.18 19.66
CA ASP A 204 22.77 -38.18 19.53
C ASP A 204 22.93 -37.10 20.59
N GLU A 205 22.45 -35.91 20.24
CA GLU A 205 21.93 -34.84 21.11
C GLU A 205 22.78 -34.20 22.24
N ALA A 206 22.96 -32.89 22.03
CA ALA A 206 22.62 -31.80 22.94
C ALA A 206 23.70 -31.12 23.81
N ALA A 207 23.66 -29.79 23.67
CA ALA A 207 23.86 -28.76 24.69
C ALA A 207 25.28 -28.23 24.97
N GLN A 208 25.38 -26.89 24.80
CA GLN A 208 26.25 -25.93 25.49
C GLN A 208 27.74 -25.96 25.09
N GLU A 209 28.47 -24.85 24.98
CA GLU A 209 28.24 -23.42 25.18
C GLU A 209 29.48 -22.71 24.62
N GLY A 210 29.28 -21.51 24.06
CA GLY A 210 30.29 -20.45 24.04
C GLY A 210 31.14 -20.30 22.77
N PRO A 211 30.93 -19.23 21.99
CA PRO A 211 32.01 -18.58 21.29
C PRO A 211 32.64 -17.51 22.18
N ALA A 212 33.97 -17.50 22.21
CA ALA A 212 34.77 -16.40 22.69
C ALA A 212 34.78 -15.28 21.65
N GLU A 213 34.24 -14.11 21.98
CA GLU A 213 34.53 -12.86 21.29
C GLU A 213 34.68 -11.70 22.29
N ALA A 214 35.49 -10.73 21.87
CA ALA A 214 36.17 -9.70 22.63
C ALA A 214 35.25 -8.66 23.31
N PRO A 215 35.75 -7.95 24.34
CA PRO A 215 35.03 -6.83 24.95
C PRO A 215 35.32 -5.54 24.18
N GLU A 216 34.44 -5.13 23.27
CA GLU A 216 34.37 -3.76 22.79
C GLU A 216 33.21 -3.03 23.46
N ALA A 217 33.57 -2.01 24.22
CA ALA A 217 32.66 -1.16 24.97
C ALA A 217 31.81 -0.31 24.01
N ALA A 218 30.49 -0.48 24.09
CA ALA A 218 29.50 0.47 23.59
C ALA A 218 28.50 0.80 24.70
N PRO A 219 28.03 2.06 24.80
CA PRO A 219 27.28 2.55 25.95
C PRO A 219 25.80 2.13 25.90
N GLU A 220 25.30 1.61 27.01
CA GLU A 220 23.87 1.42 27.25
C GLU A 220 23.15 2.77 27.28
N VAL A 221 22.43 3.08 26.21
CA VAL A 221 21.38 4.09 26.21
C VAL A 221 20.09 3.38 26.59
N ALA A 222 19.56 3.72 27.75
CA ALA A 222 18.25 3.28 28.22
C ALA A 222 17.15 3.76 27.26
N GLU A 223 16.67 2.88 26.39
CA GLU A 223 15.37 3.05 25.75
C GLU A 223 14.28 2.51 26.69
N ALA A 224 13.61 3.44 27.36
CA ALA A 224 12.32 3.20 27.96
C ALA A 224 11.30 2.94 26.83
N ALA A 225 10.88 1.68 26.68
CA ALA A 225 9.71 1.34 25.90
C ALA A 225 8.44 1.85 26.64
N PRO A 226 7.56 2.63 26.00
CA PRO A 226 6.24 2.89 26.54
C PRO A 226 5.36 1.66 26.26
N GLU A 227 4.96 0.96 27.32
CA GLU A 227 3.82 0.04 27.28
C GLU A 227 2.56 0.86 26.95
N ALA A 228 2.16 0.83 25.68
CA ALA A 228 0.86 1.32 25.24
C ALA A 228 -0.21 0.26 25.61
N PRO A 229 -1.37 0.67 26.14
CA PRO A 229 -2.46 -0.26 26.40
C PRO A 229 -3.10 -0.73 25.08
N GLU A 230 -3.12 -2.04 24.86
CA GLU A 230 -4.03 -2.72 23.92
C GLU A 230 -5.48 -2.48 24.36
N ALA A 231 -6.06 -1.38 23.91
CA ALA A 231 -7.51 -1.21 23.86
C ALA A 231 -7.95 -1.59 22.45
N ALA A 232 -8.28 -2.87 22.25
CA ALA A 232 -9.06 -3.30 21.11
C ALA A 232 -10.46 -2.69 21.20
N PRO A 233 -10.95 -1.93 20.21
CA PRO A 233 -12.37 -1.68 20.09
C PRO A 233 -13.03 -2.94 19.54
N GLU A 234 -13.85 -3.61 20.35
CA GLU A 234 -14.89 -4.50 19.85
C GLU A 234 -15.84 -3.67 18.99
N VAL A 235 -15.53 -3.57 17.70
CA VAL A 235 -16.48 -3.08 16.69
C VAL A 235 -17.44 -4.22 16.44
N ALA A 236 -18.59 -4.14 17.10
CA ALA A 236 -19.75 -4.95 16.77
C ALA A 236 -20.10 -4.75 15.29
N GLU A 237 -19.83 -5.77 14.46
CA GLU A 237 -20.41 -5.90 13.13
C GLU A 237 -21.93 -6.10 13.27
N ALA A 238 -22.66 -4.99 13.37
CA ALA A 238 -24.06 -4.96 13.02
C ALA A 238 -24.15 -4.86 11.49
N ALA A 239 -24.17 -6.02 10.83
CA ALA A 239 -24.55 -6.12 9.43
C ALA A 239 -25.96 -5.52 9.24
N PRO A 240 -26.16 -4.54 8.35
CA PRO A 240 -27.50 -4.21 7.88
C PRO A 240 -27.93 -5.31 6.90
N GLU A 241 -28.94 -6.11 7.29
CA GLU A 241 -29.75 -6.85 6.33
C GLU A 241 -30.42 -5.85 5.38
N VAL A 242 -29.74 -5.53 4.27
CA VAL A 242 -30.33 -4.83 3.15
C VAL A 242 -31.20 -5.84 2.43
N ALA A 243 -32.51 -5.76 2.69
CA ALA A 243 -33.52 -6.43 1.91
C ALA A 243 -33.36 -6.03 0.42
N GLU A 244 -32.94 -6.97 -0.41
CA GLU A 244 -33.04 -6.90 -1.86
C GLU A 244 -34.52 -6.82 -2.27
N ALA A 245 -35.06 -5.61 -2.34
CA ALA A 245 -36.24 -5.34 -3.14
C ALA A 245 -35.78 -5.04 -4.56
N ALA A 246 -35.80 -6.07 -5.40
CA ALA A 246 -35.62 -5.96 -6.84
C ALA A 246 -36.64 -4.97 -7.43
N PRO A 247 -36.23 -3.95 -8.20
CA PRO A 247 -37.13 -3.26 -9.09
C PRO A 247 -37.24 -4.07 -10.41
N GLU A 248 -38.42 -4.63 -10.67
CA GLU A 248 -38.83 -5.01 -12.03
C GLU A 248 -38.84 -3.73 -12.89
N VAL A 249 -37.77 -3.49 -13.63
CA VAL A 249 -37.73 -2.45 -14.66
C VAL A 249 -38.37 -3.05 -15.91
N ALA A 250 -39.61 -2.64 -16.15
CA ALA A 250 -40.30 -2.87 -17.40
C ALA A 250 -39.51 -2.25 -18.56
N GLU A 251 -39.21 -3.07 -19.56
CA GLU A 251 -38.81 -2.66 -20.90
C GLU A 251 -39.83 -1.66 -21.47
N ALA A 252 -39.36 -0.45 -21.79
CA ALA A 252 -39.97 0.39 -22.80
C ALA A 252 -38.85 0.93 -23.69
N THR A 253 -38.59 0.16 -24.74
CA THR A 253 -37.79 0.53 -25.89
C THR A 253 -38.60 1.50 -26.75
N GLU A 254 -38.31 2.81 -26.67
CA GLU A 254 -38.70 3.75 -27.72
C GLU A 254 -37.51 4.63 -28.13
N VAL A 255 -36.93 4.18 -29.24
CA VAL A 255 -36.24 4.89 -30.31
C VAL A 255 -36.43 6.41 -30.31
N GLU A 256 -35.35 7.17 -30.05
CA GLU A 256 -35.20 8.48 -30.67
C GLU A 256 -33.72 8.75 -30.99
N THR A 257 -33.37 8.46 -32.25
CA THR A 257 -32.13 8.85 -32.91
C THR A 257 -32.13 10.36 -33.13
N LEU A 258 -31.49 11.13 -32.24
CA LEU A 258 -31.17 12.53 -32.49
C LEU A 258 -29.73 12.66 -33.01
N VAL A 259 -29.70 12.66 -34.35
CA VAL A 259 -28.82 13.41 -35.25
C VAL A 259 -27.75 14.27 -34.57
N ALA A 260 -26.50 13.93 -34.88
CA ALA A 260 -25.33 14.77 -34.69
C ALA A 260 -25.48 16.08 -35.48
N GLU A 261 -25.50 17.20 -34.77
CA GLU A 261 -25.29 18.54 -35.34
C GLU A 261 -23.94 19.04 -34.83
N GLU A 262 -22.94 18.93 -35.71
CA GLU A 262 -21.58 19.42 -35.55
C GLU A 262 -21.59 20.95 -35.67
N PRO A 263 -21.24 21.74 -34.63
CA PRO A 263 -21.19 23.18 -34.76
C PRO A 263 -19.91 23.59 -35.51
N ALA A 264 -20.10 24.06 -36.74
CA ALA A 264 -19.09 24.73 -37.54
C ALA A 264 -18.48 25.90 -36.77
N VAL A 265 -17.18 25.81 -36.49
CA VAL A 265 -16.36 26.89 -35.93
C VAL A 265 -16.12 27.92 -37.04
N PRO A 266 -16.52 29.20 -36.88
CA PRO A 266 -16.15 30.22 -37.84
C PRO A 266 -14.67 30.58 -37.70
N GLU A 267 -13.95 30.36 -38.79
CA GLU A 267 -12.58 30.80 -39.05
C GLU A 267 -12.48 32.33 -38.87
N VAL A 268 -11.89 32.76 -37.77
CA VAL A 268 -11.61 34.17 -37.49
C VAL A 268 -10.43 34.58 -38.36
N ALA A 269 -10.72 35.34 -39.40
CA ALA A 269 -9.74 35.98 -40.26
C ALA A 269 -8.84 36.92 -39.42
N GLU A 270 -7.55 36.63 -39.40
CA GLU A 270 -6.50 37.52 -38.92
C GLU A 270 -6.40 38.73 -39.87
N ASP A 271 -7.01 39.85 -39.49
CA ASP A 271 -6.82 41.14 -40.14
C ASP A 271 -5.47 41.72 -39.71
N ASN A 272 -4.43 41.36 -40.47
CA ASN A 272 -3.12 41.99 -40.45
C ASN A 272 -3.23 43.42 -41.02
N ARG A 273 -3.66 44.37 -40.18
CA ARG A 273 -3.52 45.79 -40.50
C ARG A 273 -2.28 46.36 -39.83
N ALA A 274 -1.18 46.19 -40.54
CA ALA A 274 -0.05 47.10 -40.50
C ALA A 274 -0.54 48.54 -40.73
N GLU A 275 0.01 49.49 -39.99
CA GLU A 275 0.22 50.88 -40.40
C GLU A 275 1.10 51.60 -39.34
N PRO A 276 1.72 52.76 -39.67
CA PRO A 276 3.17 52.91 -39.75
C PRO A 276 3.85 53.71 -38.62
#